data_AF-A0A417EX33-F1
#
_entry.id   AF-A0A417EX33-F1
#
_cell.length_a   1.000
_cell.length_b   1.000
_cell.length_c   1.000
_cell.angle_alpha   90.00
_cell.angle_beta   90.00
_cell.angle_gamma   90.00
#
_symmetry.space_group_name_H-M   'P 1'
#
loop_
_entity.id
_entity.type
_entity.pdbx_description
1 polymer ?
#
loop_
_entity_poly.entity_id
_entity_poly.type
_entity_poly.pdbx_seq_one_letter_code
_entity_poly.pdbx_strand_id
1 'polypeptide(L)'
;MHDDVYQLYLDEIAAIRPMDTEEESLLLEKLKSGDTTVRTRLMEGYLPFIAETAKAYADQGLPMGDLVQEANMALIMAADQYREGDFKSQVKALADEMIRAALEEQGLETKVEEEMLARVNVLKEVSKRMAEELGREATVAELAEKMKMTEDEIRDIMKLTLDAMSVSPDAEV
;
A
#
# COMPACT_ATOMS: atom_id res chain seq x y z
N MET A 1 15.47 2.51 -2.85
CA MET A 1 14.51 3.21 -3.73
C MET A 1 13.28 3.74 -2.98
N HIS A 2 12.52 2.96 -2.20
CA HIS A 2 11.35 3.52 -1.47
C HIS A 2 11.73 4.44 -0.31
N ASP A 3 12.79 4.11 0.45
CA ASP A 3 13.28 4.97 1.53
C ASP A 3 13.85 6.30 1.04
N ASP A 4 14.38 6.34 -0.19
CA ASP A 4 14.92 7.56 -0.80
C ASP A 4 13.80 8.60 -1.06
N VAL A 5 12.59 8.13 -1.39
CA VAL A 5 11.42 8.99 -1.63
C VAL A 5 10.89 9.57 -0.32
N TYR A 6 10.84 8.76 0.74
CA TYR A 6 10.41 9.25 2.06
C TYR A 6 11.42 10.24 2.64
N GLN A 7 12.72 10.02 2.45
CA GLN A 7 13.74 10.97 2.92
C GLN A 7 13.63 12.31 2.18
N LEU A 8 13.40 12.30 0.87
CA LEU A 8 13.14 13.53 0.09
C LEU A 8 11.93 14.28 0.65
N TYR A 9 10.84 13.56 0.95
CA TYR A 9 9.64 14.15 1.57
C TYR A 9 9.93 14.81 2.93
N LEU A 10 10.74 14.17 3.79
CA LEU A 10 11.14 14.76 5.07
C LEU A 10 11.96 16.03 4.89
N ASP A 11 12.89 16.04 3.92
CA ASP A 11 13.71 17.20 3.61
C ASP A 11 12.86 18.37 3.09
N GLU A 12 11.87 18.08 2.24
CA GLU A 12 10.91 19.08 1.75
C GLU A 12 10.07 19.68 2.90
N ILE A 13 9.56 18.86 3.82
CA ILE A 13 8.80 19.35 4.98
C ILE A 13 9.68 20.17 5.92
N ALA A 14 10.93 19.74 6.13
CA ALA A 14 11.86 20.46 7.00
C ALA A 14 12.16 21.88 6.50
N ALA A 15 12.02 22.13 5.20
CA ALA A 15 12.18 23.46 4.59
C ALA A 15 10.95 24.37 4.78
N ILE A 16 9.79 23.82 5.17
CA ILE A 16 8.56 24.59 5.34
C ILE A 16 8.62 25.42 6.62
N ARG A 17 8.19 26.69 6.53
CA ARG A 17 8.09 27.56 7.71
C ARG A 17 7.09 26.96 8.72
N PRO A 18 7.49 26.74 9.99
CA PRO A 18 6.59 26.28 11.03
C PRO A 18 5.36 27.18 11.15
N MET A 19 4.20 26.55 11.31
CA MET A 19 2.95 27.23 11.60
C MET A 19 2.82 27.42 13.11
N ASP A 20 2.59 28.66 13.54
CA ASP A 20 2.31 28.96 14.94
C ASP A 20 0.80 28.84 15.25
N THR A 21 0.46 28.84 16.53
CA THR A 21 -0.92 28.64 17.00
C THR A 21 -1.86 29.77 16.60
N GLU A 22 -1.36 31.00 16.47
CA GLU A 22 -2.17 32.15 16.04
C GLU A 22 -2.51 32.03 14.56
N GLU A 23 -1.51 31.74 13.72
CA GLU A 23 -1.67 31.45 12.30
C GLU A 23 -2.63 30.29 12.07
N GLU A 24 -2.44 29.17 12.78
CA GLU A 24 -3.31 28.00 12.70
C GLU A 24 -4.78 28.36 12.94
N SER A 25 -5.05 29.08 14.03
CA SER A 25 -6.40 29.52 14.38
C SER A 25 -7.03 30.38 13.27
N LEU A 26 -6.22 31.29 12.70
CA LEU A 26 -6.64 32.20 11.64
C LEU A 26 -6.94 31.47 10.32
N LEU A 27 -6.11 30.49 9.96
CA LEU A 27 -6.31 29.66 8.77
C LEU A 27 -7.54 28.76 8.91
N LEU A 28 -7.76 28.16 10.09
CA LEU A 28 -8.93 27.33 10.35
C LEU A 28 -10.24 28.14 10.29
N GLU A 29 -10.27 29.34 10.87
CA GLU A 29 -11.45 30.22 10.78
C GLU A 29 -11.76 30.63 9.33
N LYS A 30 -10.73 30.94 8.54
CA LYS A 30 -10.89 31.21 7.11
C LYS A 30 -11.40 29.99 6.34
N LEU A 31 -10.86 28.81 6.61
CA LEU A 31 -11.32 27.57 5.99
C LEU A 31 -12.79 27.30 6.31
N LYS A 32 -13.23 27.50 7.57
CA LYS A 32 -14.65 27.40 7.96
C LYS A 32 -15.54 28.40 7.23
N SER A 33 -15.04 29.59 6.96
CA SER A 33 -15.77 30.62 6.20
C SER A 33 -15.91 30.31 4.71
N GLY A 34 -15.28 29.23 4.23
CA GLY A 34 -15.30 28.81 2.82
C GLY A 34 -14.17 29.41 1.97
N ASP A 35 -13.21 30.11 2.59
CA ASP A 35 -12.02 30.57 1.90
C ASP A 35 -11.09 29.39 1.64
N THR A 36 -11.00 28.94 0.38
CA THR A 36 -10.15 27.81 -0.01
C THR A 36 -8.70 28.20 -0.23
N THR A 37 -8.37 29.50 -0.28
CA THR A 37 -7.01 29.99 -0.54
C THR A 37 -6.04 29.67 0.59
N VAL A 38 -6.56 29.44 1.80
CA VAL A 38 -5.76 29.05 2.98
C VAL A 38 -5.41 27.57 3.04
N ARG A 39 -6.03 26.73 2.20
CA ARG A 39 -5.92 25.28 2.27
C ARG A 39 -4.46 24.82 2.16
N THR A 40 -3.73 25.33 1.17
CA THR A 40 -2.33 24.95 0.94
C THR A 40 -1.48 25.24 2.17
N ARG A 41 -1.57 26.46 2.71
CA ARG A 41 -0.77 26.86 3.88
C ARG A 41 -1.14 26.06 5.13
N LEU A 42 -2.43 25.80 5.33
CA LEU A 42 -2.89 24.96 6.43
C LEU A 42 -2.34 23.54 6.31
N MET A 43 -2.45 22.92 5.13
CA MET A 43 -1.94 21.57 4.90
C MET A 43 -0.43 21.50 5.13
N GLU A 44 0.35 22.44 4.58
CA GLU A 44 1.80 22.55 4.82
C GLU A 44 2.16 22.59 6.31
N GLY A 45 1.39 23.33 7.12
CA GLY A 45 1.60 23.42 8.57
C GLY A 45 1.34 22.10 9.31
N TYR A 46 0.52 21.22 8.73
CA TYR A 46 0.16 19.92 9.30
C TYR A 46 1.01 18.75 8.79
N LEU A 47 1.82 18.94 7.74
CA LEU A 47 2.67 17.87 7.18
C LEU A 47 3.63 17.22 8.20
N PRO A 48 4.30 17.94 9.13
CA PRO A 48 5.12 17.30 10.16
C PRO A 48 4.31 16.41 11.10
N PHE A 49 3.09 16.83 11.46
CA PHE A 49 2.19 16.03 12.28
C PHE A 49 1.71 14.77 11.55
N ILE A 50 1.45 14.88 10.25
CA ILE A 50 1.10 13.74 9.41
C ILE A 50 2.25 12.74 9.31
N ALA A 51 3.47 13.22 9.07
CA ALA A 51 4.66 12.37 9.02
C ALA A 51 4.85 11.59 10.33
N GLU A 52 4.67 12.24 11.49
CA GLU A 52 4.75 11.58 12.80
C GLU A 52 3.59 10.59 13.03
N THR A 53 2.39 10.91 12.56
CA THR A 53 1.22 10.01 12.66
C THR A 53 1.46 8.73 11.85
N ALA A 54 1.95 8.85 10.61
CA ALA A 54 2.27 7.71 9.76
C ALA A 54 3.42 6.86 10.35
N LYS A 55 4.42 7.49 10.97
CA LYS A 55 5.58 6.80 11.55
C LYS A 55 5.19 5.80 12.65
N ALA A 56 4.08 6.02 13.35
CA ALA A 56 3.56 5.06 14.33
C ALA A 56 3.16 3.70 13.71
N TYR A 57 3.04 3.62 12.39
CA TYR A 57 2.68 2.43 11.62
C TYR A 57 3.85 1.85 10.81
N ALA A 58 5.06 2.38 10.98
CA ALA A 58 6.27 1.86 10.33
C ALA A 58 6.47 0.36 10.64
N ASP A 59 7.13 -0.34 9.70
CA ASP A 59 7.49 -1.76 9.82
C ASP A 59 6.31 -2.74 9.95
N GLN A 60 5.08 -2.33 9.58
CA GLN A 60 3.87 -3.17 9.64
C GLN A 60 3.48 -3.80 8.30
N GLY A 61 4.39 -3.80 7.32
CA GLY A 61 4.18 -4.46 6.01
C GLY A 61 3.83 -3.54 4.86
N LEU A 62 3.76 -2.22 5.09
CA LEU A 62 3.64 -1.21 4.04
C LEU A 62 4.85 -0.26 4.06
N PRO A 63 5.42 0.12 2.90
CA PRO A 63 6.50 1.09 2.83
C PRO A 63 6.15 2.44 3.45
N MET A 64 7.15 3.12 4.01
CA MET A 64 6.95 4.40 4.69
C MET A 64 6.38 5.49 3.78
N GLY A 65 6.75 5.47 2.49
CA GLY A 65 6.19 6.36 1.47
C GLY A 65 4.68 6.21 1.36
N ASP A 66 4.18 4.98 1.28
CA ASP A 66 2.75 4.69 1.10
C ASP A 66 1.95 5.03 2.36
N LEU A 67 2.47 4.70 3.54
CA LEU A 67 1.86 5.09 4.84
C LEU A 67 1.65 6.61 4.92
N VAL A 68 2.63 7.38 4.47
CA VAL A 68 2.57 8.85 4.45
C VAL A 68 1.61 9.36 3.39
N GLN A 69 1.51 8.70 2.23
CA GLN A 69 0.53 9.07 1.22
C GLN A 69 -0.90 8.91 1.74
N GLU A 70 -1.22 7.79 2.39
CA GLU A 70 -2.54 7.58 3.02
C GLU A 70 -2.84 8.65 4.07
N ALA A 71 -1.86 8.97 4.91
CA ALA A 71 -2.00 10.00 5.93
C ALA A 71 -2.17 11.42 5.33
N ASN A 72 -1.50 11.72 4.22
CA ASN A 72 -1.64 12.99 3.49
C ASN A 72 -3.02 13.09 2.84
N MET A 73 -3.55 11.99 2.29
CA MET A 73 -4.91 11.93 1.77
C MET A 73 -5.94 12.20 2.88
N ALA A 74 -5.74 11.64 4.07
CA ALA A 74 -6.57 11.95 5.23
C ALA A 74 -6.55 13.44 5.61
N LEU A 75 -5.39 14.10 5.57
CA LEU A 75 -5.28 15.55 5.79
C LEU A 75 -6.07 16.36 4.75
N ILE A 76 -5.94 16.00 3.47
CA ILE A 76 -6.67 16.62 2.36
C ILE A 76 -8.19 16.48 2.59
N MET A 77 -8.64 15.27 2.93
CA MET A 77 -10.05 14.96 3.19
C MET A 77 -10.59 15.68 4.43
N ALA A 78 -9.80 15.73 5.51
CA ALA A 78 -10.15 16.44 6.72
C ALA A 78 -10.34 17.94 6.42
N ALA A 79 -9.44 18.55 5.64
CA ALA A 79 -9.53 19.96 5.27
C ALA A 79 -10.81 20.27 4.47
N ASP A 80 -11.23 19.38 3.56
CA ASP A 80 -12.47 19.56 2.79
C ASP A 80 -13.74 19.43 3.65
N GLN A 81 -13.71 18.52 4.61
CA GLN A 81 -14.84 18.18 5.47
C GLN A 81 -14.91 19.02 6.75
N TYR A 82 -13.87 19.81 7.05
CA TYR A 82 -13.82 20.56 8.28
C TYR A 82 -14.97 21.57 8.39
N ARG A 83 -15.63 21.55 9.54
CA ARG A 83 -16.73 22.46 9.89
C ARG A 83 -16.51 23.06 11.27
N GLU A 84 -16.23 22.22 12.25
CA GLU A 84 -16.08 22.62 13.66
C GLU A 84 -15.22 21.61 14.43
N GLY A 85 -14.95 21.92 15.70
CA GLY A 85 -14.16 21.06 16.59
C GLY A 85 -12.65 21.14 16.38
N ASP A 86 -11.94 20.21 17.04
CA ASP A 86 -10.49 20.11 16.96
C ASP A 86 -10.07 19.47 15.63
N PHE A 87 -9.41 20.25 14.77
CA PHE A 87 -9.02 19.81 13.43
C PHE A 87 -7.95 18.72 13.50
N LYS A 88 -6.95 18.87 14.38
CA LYS A 88 -5.86 17.92 14.56
C LYS A 88 -6.35 16.52 14.93
N SER A 89 -7.33 16.41 15.82
CA SER A 89 -7.95 15.13 16.20
C SER A 89 -8.71 14.49 15.04
N GLN A 90 -9.43 15.28 14.22
CA GLN A 90 -10.13 14.79 13.03
C GLN A 90 -9.16 14.25 11.98
N VAL A 91 -8.09 15.00 11.70
CA VAL A 91 -7.00 14.58 10.82
C VAL A 91 -6.40 13.26 11.32
N LYS A 92 -6.09 13.17 12.63
CA LYS A 92 -5.52 11.95 13.21
C LYS A 92 -6.44 10.74 13.05
N ALA A 93 -7.72 10.91 13.35
CA ALA A 93 -8.70 9.82 13.27
C ALA A 93 -8.84 9.29 11.84
N LEU A 94 -8.91 10.19 10.85
CA LEU A 94 -8.98 9.81 9.44
C LEU A 94 -7.67 9.16 8.96
N ALA A 95 -6.51 9.68 9.39
CA ALA A 95 -5.22 9.07 9.04
C ALA A 95 -5.08 7.67 9.63
N ASP A 96 -5.43 7.49 10.91
CA ASP A 96 -5.43 6.17 11.56
C ASP A 96 -6.38 5.19 10.85
N GLU A 97 -7.54 5.64 10.38
CA GLU A 97 -8.50 4.82 9.65
C GLU A 97 -7.95 4.40 8.28
N MET A 98 -7.49 5.35 7.47
CA MET A 98 -7.00 5.09 6.11
C MET A 98 -5.74 4.22 6.10
N ILE A 99 -4.77 4.49 6.98
CA ILE A 99 -3.56 3.68 7.09
C ILE A 99 -3.89 2.24 7.47
N ARG A 100 -4.82 2.03 8.41
CA ARG A 100 -5.24 0.67 8.81
C ARG A 100 -5.92 -0.08 7.68
N ALA A 101 -6.76 0.60 6.89
CA ALA A 101 -7.40 0.02 5.73
C ALA A 101 -6.35 -0.41 4.68
N ALA A 102 -5.38 0.45 4.39
CA ALA A 102 -4.30 0.13 3.44
C ALA A 102 -3.43 -1.06 3.93
N LEU A 103 -3.11 -1.11 5.22
CA LEU A 103 -2.38 -2.25 5.80
C LEU A 103 -3.18 -3.56 5.71
N GLU A 104 -4.50 -3.50 5.92
CA GLU A 104 -5.36 -4.67 5.77
C GLU A 104 -5.42 -5.16 4.32
N GLU A 105 -5.57 -4.24 3.37
CA GLU A 105 -5.56 -4.54 1.94
C GLU A 105 -4.24 -5.19 1.51
N GLN A 106 -3.10 -4.59 1.88
CA GLN A 106 -1.77 -5.15 1.62
C GLN A 106 -1.60 -6.54 2.25
N GLY A 107 -2.11 -6.73 3.48
CA GLY A 107 -2.08 -8.00 4.17
C GLY A 107 -2.95 -9.08 3.52
N LEU A 108 -4.06 -8.70 2.87
CA LEU A 108 -4.87 -9.61 2.07
C LEU A 108 -4.18 -9.97 0.75
N GLU A 109 -3.60 -8.99 0.06
CA GLU A 109 -2.86 -9.20 -1.18
C GLU A 109 -1.69 -10.17 -0.96
N THR A 110 -0.86 -9.92 0.07
CA THR A 110 0.27 -10.78 0.43
C THR A 110 -0.17 -12.24 0.67
N LYS A 111 -1.30 -12.45 1.36
CA LYS A 111 -1.83 -13.80 1.60
C LYS A 111 -2.25 -14.49 0.30
N VAL A 112 -2.87 -13.76 -0.62
CA VAL A 112 -3.25 -14.28 -1.93
C VAL A 112 -1.98 -14.66 -2.71
N GLU A 113 -0.94 -13.84 -2.69
CA GLU A 113 0.35 -14.15 -3.32
C GLU A 113 1.00 -15.40 -2.72
N GLU A 114 1.05 -15.52 -1.40
CA GLU A 114 1.58 -16.70 -0.70
C GLU A 114 0.80 -17.98 -1.08
N GLU A 115 -0.53 -17.92 -1.10
CA GLU A 115 -1.36 -19.05 -1.52
C GLU A 115 -1.09 -19.43 -2.97
N MET A 116 -0.95 -18.44 -3.85
CA MET A 116 -0.64 -18.67 -5.27
C MET A 116 0.75 -19.28 -5.46
N LEU A 117 1.77 -18.83 -4.72
CA LEU A 117 3.10 -19.42 -4.73
C LEU A 117 3.07 -20.87 -4.23
N ALA A 118 2.30 -21.17 -3.19
CA ALA A 118 2.11 -22.53 -2.72
C ALA A 118 1.48 -23.42 -3.81
N ARG A 119 0.44 -22.93 -4.50
CA ARG A 119 -0.21 -23.64 -5.62
C ARG A 119 0.76 -23.87 -6.79
N VAL A 120 1.60 -22.90 -7.14
CA VAL A 120 2.67 -23.05 -8.16
C VAL A 120 3.62 -24.20 -7.80
N ASN A 121 4.08 -24.25 -6.54
CA ASN A 121 5.00 -25.30 -6.10
C ASN A 121 4.36 -26.69 -6.15
N VAL A 122 3.10 -26.81 -5.72
CA VAL A 122 2.35 -28.07 -5.84
C VAL A 122 2.17 -28.48 -7.30
N LEU A 123 1.85 -27.54 -8.20
CA LEU A 123 1.71 -27.82 -9.63
C LEU A 123 3.01 -28.36 -10.24
N LYS A 124 4.16 -27.75 -9.91
CA LYS A 124 5.48 -28.21 -10.38
C LYS A 124 5.77 -29.65 -9.92
N GLU A 125 5.53 -29.95 -8.65
CA GLU A 125 5.72 -31.29 -8.09
C GLU A 125 4.81 -32.34 -8.74
N VAL A 126 3.51 -32.03 -8.90
CA VAL A 126 2.54 -32.93 -9.53
C VAL A 126 2.89 -33.16 -10.99
N SER A 127 3.20 -32.10 -11.73
CA SER A 127 3.58 -32.19 -13.15
C SER A 127 4.81 -33.06 -13.36
N LYS A 128 5.85 -32.89 -12.53
CA LYS A 128 7.05 -33.72 -12.57
C LYS A 128 6.74 -35.21 -12.33
N ARG A 129 5.98 -35.53 -11.28
CA ARG A 129 5.60 -36.92 -10.98
C ARG A 129 4.79 -37.55 -12.09
N MET A 130 3.81 -36.82 -12.62
CA MET A 130 3.01 -37.31 -13.74
C MET A 130 3.85 -37.49 -15.00
N ALA A 131 4.84 -36.63 -15.25
CA ALA A 131 5.73 -36.78 -16.38
C ALA A 131 6.60 -38.04 -16.29
N GLU A 132 7.08 -38.36 -15.09
CA GLU A 132 7.81 -39.60 -14.80
C GLU A 132 6.91 -40.84 -14.96
N GLU A 133 5.67 -40.79 -14.46
CA GLU A 133 4.68 -41.89 -14.55
C GLU A 133 4.20 -42.14 -15.98
N LEU A 134 3.96 -41.08 -16.76
CA LEU A 134 3.42 -41.15 -18.13
C LEU A 134 4.50 -41.30 -19.20
N GLY A 135 5.76 -41.01 -18.88
CA GLY A 135 6.86 -40.93 -19.84
C GLY A 135 6.76 -39.76 -20.83
N ARG A 136 5.90 -38.78 -20.55
CA ARG A 136 5.68 -37.54 -21.32
C ARG A 136 5.12 -36.46 -20.41
N GLU A 137 5.20 -35.19 -20.80
CA GLU A 137 4.57 -34.11 -20.04
C GLU A 137 3.05 -34.32 -19.88
N ALA A 138 2.54 -33.99 -18.69
CA ALA A 138 1.12 -34.03 -18.38
C ALA A 138 0.39 -32.88 -19.08
N THR A 139 -0.80 -33.16 -19.59
CA THR A 139 -1.68 -32.14 -20.18
C THR A 139 -2.39 -31.32 -19.09
N VAL A 140 -2.87 -30.13 -19.46
CA VAL A 140 -3.63 -29.26 -18.54
C VAL A 140 -4.84 -29.97 -17.95
N ALA A 141 -5.57 -30.77 -18.74
CA ALA A 141 -6.72 -31.55 -18.27
C ALA A 141 -6.32 -32.61 -17.24
N GLU A 142 -5.22 -33.33 -17.47
CA GLU A 142 -4.69 -34.34 -16.55
C GLU A 142 -4.24 -33.72 -15.21
N LEU A 143 -3.60 -32.54 -15.27
CA LEU A 143 -3.19 -31.78 -14.08
C LEU A 143 -4.40 -31.26 -13.30
N ALA A 144 -5.40 -30.72 -14.00
CA ALA A 144 -6.64 -30.23 -13.43
C ALA A 144 -7.38 -31.33 -12.66
N GLU A 145 -7.53 -32.51 -13.28
CA GLU A 145 -8.13 -33.68 -12.62
C GLU A 145 -7.34 -34.10 -11.37
N LYS A 146 -6.00 -34.17 -11.48
CA LYS A 146 -5.14 -34.60 -10.37
C LYS A 146 -5.16 -33.63 -9.20
N MET A 147 -5.16 -32.32 -9.48
CA MET A 147 -5.14 -31.26 -8.48
C MET A 147 -6.53 -30.86 -7.98
N LYS A 148 -7.60 -31.38 -8.59
CA LYS A 148 -9.00 -31.03 -8.31
C LYS A 148 -9.27 -29.53 -8.51
N MET A 149 -8.74 -29.01 -9.60
CA MET A 149 -8.87 -27.61 -10.02
C MET A 149 -9.45 -27.58 -11.42
N THR A 150 -9.97 -26.43 -11.84
CA THR A 150 -10.38 -26.24 -13.22
C THR A 150 -9.17 -26.08 -14.13
N GLU A 151 -9.32 -26.41 -15.42
CA GLU A 151 -8.25 -26.19 -16.39
C GLU A 151 -7.85 -24.71 -16.49
N ASP A 152 -8.79 -23.79 -16.27
CA ASP A 152 -8.51 -22.34 -16.28
C ASP A 152 -7.64 -21.92 -15.09
N GLU A 153 -7.93 -22.42 -13.88
CA GLU A 153 -7.06 -22.19 -12.73
C GLU A 153 -5.64 -22.75 -12.95
N ILE A 154 -5.51 -23.92 -13.57
CA ILE A 154 -4.19 -24.48 -13.92
C ILE A 154 -3.47 -23.56 -14.92
N ARG A 155 -4.17 -23.08 -15.97
CA ARG A 155 -3.59 -22.16 -16.96
C ARG A 155 -3.12 -20.86 -16.31
N ASP A 156 -3.87 -20.33 -15.37
CA ASP A 156 -3.51 -19.07 -14.70
C ASP A 156 -2.29 -19.25 -13.78
N ILE A 157 -2.20 -20.35 -13.05
CA ILE A 157 -1.00 -20.71 -12.26
C ILE A 157 0.23 -20.89 -13.18
N MET A 158 0.04 -21.52 -14.36
CA MET A 158 1.13 -21.70 -15.34
C MET A 158 1.62 -20.37 -15.92
N LYS A 159 0.72 -19.42 -16.22
CA LYS A 159 1.10 -18.07 -16.70
C LYS A 159 1.94 -17.34 -15.66
N LEU A 160 1.52 -17.34 -14.39
CA LEU A 160 2.27 -16.72 -13.30
C LEU A 160 3.69 -17.31 -13.15
N THR A 161 3.83 -18.61 -13.38
CA THR A 161 5.14 -19.28 -13.36
C THR A 161 6.06 -18.76 -14.48
N LEU A 162 5.51 -18.53 -15.68
CA LEU A 162 6.26 -18.01 -16.83
C LEU A 162 6.63 -16.53 -16.63
N ASP A 163 5.70 -15.73 -16.14
CA ASP A 163 5.94 -14.32 -15.82
C ASP A 163 7.05 -14.19 -14.77
N ALA A 164 7.01 -14.97 -13.69
CA ALA A 164 8.07 -15.00 -12.67
C ALA A 164 9.46 -15.38 -13.22
N MET A 165 9.52 -16.30 -14.21
CA MET A 165 10.78 -16.67 -14.87
C MET A 165 11.27 -15.59 -15.86
N SER A 166 10.34 -14.77 -16.40
CA SER A 166 10.66 -13.70 -17.34
C SER A 166 11.04 -12.38 -16.66
N VAL A 167 10.54 -12.14 -15.44
CA VAL A 167 10.79 -10.93 -14.62
C VAL A 167 11.91 -11.18 -13.61
N SER A 168 12.95 -11.94 -13.96
CA SER A 168 14.15 -12.06 -13.13
C SER A 168 15.24 -11.06 -13.54
N PRO A 169 15.28 -9.82 -13.02
CA PRO A 169 16.53 -9.12 -12.76
C PRO A 169 17.04 -9.55 -11.37
N ASP A 170 18.32 -9.92 -11.30
CA ASP A 170 19.09 -10.14 -10.07
C ASP A 170 18.82 -11.41 -9.27
N ALA A 171 19.41 -12.52 -9.76
CA ALA A 171 20.06 -13.45 -8.86
C ALA A 171 21.30 -12.73 -8.28
N GLU A 172 21.17 -12.18 -7.07
CA GLU A 172 22.33 -11.72 -6.29
C GLU A 172 23.31 -12.89 -6.08
N VAL A 173 24.55 -12.65 -6.50
CA VAL A 173 25.76 -13.42 -6.15
C VAL A 173 26.70 -12.49 -5.42
#